data_AF-A0A2M4AX73-F1
#
_entry.id   AF-A0A2M4AX73-F1
#
_cell.length_a   1.000
_cell.length_b   1.000
_cell.length_c   1.000
_cell.angle_alpha   90.00
_cell.angle_beta   90.00
_cell.angle_gamma   90.00
#
_symmetry.space_group_name_H-M   'P 1'
#
loop_
_entity.id
_entity.type
_entity.pdbx_description
1 polymer ?
#
loop_
_entity_poly.entity_id
_entity_poly.type
_entity_poly.pdbx_seq_one_letter_code
_entity_poly.pdbx_strand_id
1 'polypeptide(L)'
;NKMERYLRFYIKFQGYMIGMITLLLSVIITFFIHQDSDTSYYPMEYYYNFRFMGSMPVVLGIIWFVVAVAFIYGVYTESKQMLFPYALMYLIDLFLLTIRDVIMIWHEQRWYSMVFTNIPSAVAVLYISCYLLMTLIALSRLFSSDPKTQQGTNFARFSN
;
A
#
# COMPACT_ATOMS: atom_id res chain seq x y z
N ASN A 1 -15.12 23.73 -14.31
CA ASN A 1 -16.13 22.66 -14.49
C ASN A 1 -16.46 22.01 -13.15
N LYS A 2 -17.74 21.95 -12.73
CA LYS A 2 -18.11 21.34 -11.43
C LYS A 2 -17.70 19.86 -11.34
N MET A 3 -17.87 19.11 -12.45
CA MET A 3 -17.53 17.68 -12.54
C MET A 3 -16.05 17.37 -12.28
N GLU A 4 -15.15 18.24 -12.74
CA GLU A 4 -13.70 18.09 -12.56
C GLU A 4 -13.28 18.25 -11.09
N ARG A 5 -13.94 19.17 -10.37
CA ARG A 5 -13.72 19.36 -8.93
C ARG A 5 -14.20 18.17 -8.10
N TYR A 6 -15.35 17.60 -8.46
CA TYR A 6 -15.87 16.39 -7.80
C TYR A 6 -14.98 15.16 -8.06
N LEU A 7 -14.51 14.98 -9.29
CA LEU A 7 -13.60 13.88 -9.64
C LEU A 7 -12.27 13.99 -8.88
N ARG A 8 -11.69 15.19 -8.79
CA ARG A 8 -10.47 15.47 -8.01
C ARG A 8 -10.66 15.13 -6.53
N PHE A 9 -11.78 15.55 -5.95
CA PHE A 9 -12.12 15.21 -4.56
C PHE A 9 -12.24 13.70 -4.35
N TYR A 10 -12.96 13.01 -5.24
CA TYR A 10 -13.15 11.57 -5.17
C TYR A 10 -11.84 10.80 -5.24
N ILE A 11 -10.96 11.11 -6.20
CA ILE A 11 -9.67 10.41 -6.37
C ILE A 11 -8.79 10.61 -5.11
N LYS A 12 -8.74 11.83 -4.57
CA LYS A 12 -8.02 12.10 -3.32
C LYS A 12 -8.62 11.36 -2.13
N PHE A 13 -9.94 11.31 -2.03
CA PHE A 13 -10.63 10.57 -0.98
C PHE A 13 -10.26 9.08 -1.02
N GLN A 14 -10.25 8.46 -2.21
CA GLN A 14 -9.81 7.07 -2.38
C GLN A 14 -8.35 6.87 -1.93
N GLY A 15 -7.46 7.81 -2.27
CA GLY A 15 -6.08 7.81 -1.78
C GLY A 15 -5.98 7.88 -0.26
N TYR A 16 -6.71 8.80 0.38
CA TYR A 16 -6.74 8.88 1.85
C TYR A 16 -7.30 7.62 2.50
N MET A 17 -8.36 7.03 1.93
CA MET A 17 -8.94 5.78 2.43
C MET A 17 -7.92 4.64 2.39
N ILE A 18 -7.21 4.46 1.28
CA ILE A 18 -6.13 3.47 1.16
C ILE A 18 -5.06 3.72 2.23
N GLY A 19 -4.56 4.95 2.34
CA GLY A 19 -3.52 5.29 3.32
C GLY A 19 -3.95 5.03 4.76
N MET A 20 -5.15 5.45 5.13
CA MET A 20 -5.70 5.27 6.49
C MET A 20 -5.96 3.81 6.83
N ILE A 21 -6.53 3.04 5.90
CA ILE A 21 -6.73 1.59 6.08
C ILE A 21 -5.39 0.89 6.26
N THR A 22 -4.39 1.21 5.42
CA THR A 22 -3.07 0.60 5.52
C THR A 22 -2.36 0.94 6.83
N LEU A 23 -2.50 2.18 7.31
CA LEU A 23 -1.97 2.60 8.62
C LEU A 23 -2.65 1.84 9.76
N LEU A 24 -3.98 1.72 9.73
CA LEU A 24 -4.72 0.97 10.74
C LEU A 24 -4.36 -0.52 10.72
N LEU A 25 -4.30 -1.12 9.53
CA LEU A 25 -3.93 -2.52 9.37
C LEU A 25 -2.49 -2.79 9.77
N SER A 26 -1.53 -1.88 9.50
CA SER A 26 -0.15 -2.10 9.91
C SER A 26 -0.03 -2.18 11.44
N VAL A 27 -0.74 -1.32 12.18
CA VAL A 27 -0.75 -1.35 13.64
C VAL A 27 -1.44 -2.61 14.18
N ILE A 28 -2.65 -2.91 13.68
CA ILE A 28 -3.44 -4.05 14.15
C ILE A 28 -2.73 -5.37 13.86
N ILE A 29 -2.31 -5.59 12.61
CA ILE A 29 -1.68 -6.84 12.19
C ILE A 29 -0.37 -7.05 12.95
N THR A 30 0.46 -6.02 13.13
CA THR A 30 1.69 -6.15 13.90
C THR A 30 1.42 -6.48 15.36
N PHE A 31 0.41 -5.88 15.99
CA PHE A 31 0.04 -6.19 17.38
C PHE A 31 -0.44 -7.63 17.53
N PHE A 32 -1.38 -8.08 16.69
CA PHE A 32 -1.92 -9.44 16.76
C PHE A 32 -0.84 -10.50 16.47
N ILE A 33 -0.02 -10.30 15.43
CA ILE A 33 1.06 -11.25 15.13
C ILE A 33 2.10 -11.28 16.25
N HIS A 34 2.45 -10.15 16.84
CA HIS A 34 3.41 -10.12 17.93
C HIS A 34 2.88 -10.87 19.17
N GLN A 35 1.61 -10.70 19.50
CA GLN A 35 0.97 -11.43 20.59
C GLN A 35 0.92 -12.95 20.33
N ASP A 36 0.58 -13.38 19.12
CA ASP A 36 0.52 -14.81 18.78
C ASP A 36 1.91 -15.46 18.72
N SER A 37 2.93 -14.71 18.29
CA SER A 37 4.32 -15.21 18.22
C SER A 37 4.97 -15.42 19.59
N ASP A 38 4.54 -14.68 20.64
CA ASP A 38 4.96 -14.94 22.02
C ASP A 38 4.20 -16.12 22.66
N THR A 39 3.03 -16.49 22.12
CA THR A 39 2.12 -17.46 22.75
C THR A 39 2.22 -18.87 22.14
N SER A 40 2.65 -19.01 20.87
CA SER A 40 2.60 -20.29 20.16
C SER A 40 3.95 -20.81 19.66
N TYR A 41 4.33 -21.98 20.17
CA TYR A 41 5.46 -22.80 19.73
C TYR A 41 5.11 -23.46 18.37
N TYR A 42 5.14 -22.72 17.24
CA TYR A 42 4.89 -23.26 15.89
C TYR A 42 6.18 -23.42 15.07
N PRO A 43 6.92 -24.54 15.21
CA PRO A 43 8.21 -24.72 14.54
C PRO A 43 8.13 -24.94 13.02
N MET A 44 6.97 -25.27 12.44
CA MET A 44 6.84 -25.53 10.99
C MET A 44 6.38 -24.32 10.17
N GLU A 45 5.54 -23.43 10.70
CA GLU A 45 5.10 -22.22 9.98
C GLU A 45 6.24 -21.20 9.81
N TYR A 46 7.26 -21.28 10.67
CA TYR A 46 8.51 -20.51 10.61
C TYR A 46 9.26 -20.67 9.28
N TYR A 47 9.16 -21.84 8.62
CA TYR A 47 9.94 -22.12 7.41
C TYR A 47 9.31 -21.55 6.14
N TYR A 48 7.99 -21.30 6.13
CA TYR A 48 7.25 -20.96 4.92
C TYR A 48 6.74 -19.53 4.92
N ASN A 49 6.49 -18.93 6.08
CA ASN A 49 5.79 -17.67 6.19
C ASN A 49 6.77 -16.56 6.62
N PHE A 50 7.57 -16.05 5.68
CA PHE A 50 8.59 -15.02 5.92
C PHE A 50 8.08 -13.79 6.68
N ARG A 51 6.80 -13.44 6.49
CA ARG A 51 6.13 -12.32 7.14
C ARG A 51 5.85 -12.56 8.64
N PHE A 52 5.82 -13.83 9.07
CA PHE A 52 5.48 -14.27 10.43
C PHE A 52 6.68 -14.86 11.18
N MET A 53 7.87 -14.76 10.60
CA MET A 53 9.09 -15.34 11.16
C MET A 53 9.78 -14.37 12.12
N GLY A 54 9.91 -14.76 13.39
CA GLY A 54 10.64 -13.99 14.40
C GLY A 54 10.14 -12.56 14.54
N SER A 55 11.06 -11.59 14.52
CA SER A 55 10.76 -10.16 14.61
C SER A 55 10.37 -9.49 13.28
N MET A 56 10.33 -10.24 12.17
CA MET A 56 9.97 -9.70 10.84
C MET A 56 8.58 -9.04 10.76
N PRO A 57 7.51 -9.53 11.44
CA PRO A 57 6.21 -8.87 11.44
C PRO A 57 6.25 -7.44 11.98
N VAL A 58 7.10 -7.21 13.00
CA VAL A 58 7.27 -5.91 13.63
C VAL A 58 8.04 -4.97 12.69
N VAL A 59 9.12 -5.46 12.08
CA VAL A 59 9.91 -4.69 11.12
C VAL A 59 9.05 -4.29 9.92
N LEU A 60 8.35 -5.24 9.30
CA LEU A 60 7.46 -4.97 8.17
C LEU A 60 6.29 -4.06 8.56
N GLY A 61 5.76 -4.21 9.77
CA GLY A 61 4.74 -3.33 10.34
C GLY A 61 5.18 -1.87 10.42
N ILE A 62 6.36 -1.63 10.99
CA ILE A 62 6.95 -0.29 11.10
C ILE A 62 7.19 0.30 9.72
N ILE A 63 7.74 -0.49 8.78
CA ILE A 63 7.96 -0.04 7.40
C ILE A 63 6.63 0.36 6.75
N TRP A 64 5.60 -0.48 6.84
CA TRP A 64 4.28 -0.18 6.30
C TRP A 64 3.63 1.04 6.95
N PHE A 65 3.85 1.24 8.25
CA PHE A 65 3.40 2.44 8.96
C PHE A 65 4.06 3.70 8.38
N VAL A 66 5.38 3.72 8.25
CA VAL A 66 6.12 4.85 7.68
C VAL A 66 5.71 5.11 6.23
N VAL A 67 5.56 4.06 5.43
CA VAL A 67 5.11 4.14 4.03
C VAL A 67 3.69 4.69 3.93
N ALA A 68 2.77 4.27 4.82
CA ALA A 68 1.39 4.78 4.85
C ALA A 68 1.34 6.26 5.24
N VAL A 69 2.13 6.68 6.23
CA VAL A 69 2.25 8.10 6.62
C VAL A 69 2.82 8.93 5.47
N ALA A 70 3.90 8.47 4.83
CA ALA A 70 4.48 9.14 3.67
C ALA A 70 3.48 9.24 2.51
N PHE A 71 2.68 8.20 2.29
CA PHE A 71 1.64 8.17 1.27
C PHE A 71 0.53 9.19 1.53
N ILE A 72 -0.01 9.23 2.76
CA ILE A 72 -1.01 10.23 3.17
C ILE A 72 -0.46 11.65 3.00
N TYR A 73 0.79 11.87 3.43
CA TYR A 73 1.47 13.14 3.25
C TYR A 73 1.67 13.48 1.76
N GLY A 74 1.95 12.49 0.92
CA GLY A 74 2.02 12.63 -0.54
C GLY A 74 0.69 13.04 -1.16
N VAL A 75 -0.42 12.47 -0.70
CA VAL A 75 -1.78 12.87 -1.14
C VAL A 75 -2.10 14.30 -0.69
N TYR A 76 -1.70 14.67 0.52
CA TYR A 76 -1.88 16.02 1.05
C TYR A 76 -1.05 17.08 0.29
N THR A 77 0.22 16.80 0.06
CA THR A 77 1.16 17.71 -0.64
C THR A 77 1.06 17.64 -2.17
N GLU A 78 0.21 16.76 -2.70
CA GLU A 78 0.08 16.49 -4.14
C GLU A 78 1.43 16.11 -4.79
N SER A 79 2.31 15.43 -4.04
CA SER A 79 3.64 15.04 -4.49
C SER A 79 3.66 13.59 -4.99
N LYS A 80 3.98 13.41 -6.28
CA LYS A 80 4.09 12.07 -6.90
C LYS A 80 5.24 11.25 -6.35
N GLN A 81 6.34 11.90 -5.97
CA GLN A 81 7.51 11.22 -5.43
C GLN A 81 7.17 10.46 -4.14
N MET A 82 6.22 10.98 -3.36
CA MET A 82 5.74 10.34 -2.13
C MET A 82 4.72 9.21 -2.37
N LEU A 83 4.18 9.07 -3.58
CA LEU A 83 3.34 7.92 -3.97
C LEU A 83 4.19 6.67 -4.28
N PHE A 84 5.42 6.87 -4.77
CA PHE A 84 6.28 5.79 -5.26
C PHE A 84 6.69 4.78 -4.19
N PRO A 85 7.10 5.18 -2.96
CA PRO A 85 7.44 4.24 -1.90
C PRO A 85 6.31 3.25 -1.59
N TYR A 86 5.06 3.72 -1.66
CA TYR A 86 3.88 2.88 -1.44
C TYR A 86 3.73 1.80 -2.52
N ALA A 87 3.86 2.19 -3.79
CA ALA A 87 3.81 1.26 -4.91
C ALA A 87 4.93 0.21 -4.84
N LEU A 88 6.15 0.66 -4.55
CA LEU A 88 7.33 -0.19 -4.45
C LEU A 88 7.19 -1.20 -3.31
N MET A 89 6.76 -0.74 -2.13
CA MET A 89 6.54 -1.62 -0.98
C MET A 89 5.48 -2.68 -1.28
N TYR A 90 4.39 -2.28 -1.94
CA TYR A 90 3.35 -3.22 -2.37
C TYR A 90 3.87 -4.30 -3.33
N LEU A 91 4.70 -3.92 -4.31
CA LEU A 91 5.31 -4.86 -5.24
C LEU A 91 6.29 -5.82 -4.54
N ILE A 92 7.06 -5.33 -3.55
CA ILE A 92 7.91 -6.18 -2.72
C ILE A 92 7.06 -7.20 -1.96
N ASP A 93 5.96 -6.78 -1.33
CA ASP A 93 5.05 -7.69 -0.62
C ASP A 93 4.44 -8.74 -1.56
N LEU A 94 4.03 -8.37 -2.77
CA LEU A 94 3.56 -9.32 -3.80
C LEU A 94 4.66 -10.30 -4.21
N PHE A 95 5.90 -9.83 -4.38
CA PHE A 95 7.02 -10.69 -4.72
C PHE A 95 7.34 -11.68 -3.60
N LEU A 96 7.34 -11.23 -2.34
CA LEU A 96 7.51 -12.10 -1.17
C LEU A 96 6.39 -13.13 -1.06
N LEU A 97 5.14 -12.75 -1.35
CA LEU A 97 4.01 -13.70 -1.42
C LEU A 97 4.21 -14.77 -2.50
N THR A 98 4.78 -14.40 -3.66
CA THR A 98 5.08 -15.37 -4.71
C THR A 98 6.18 -16.34 -4.28
N ILE A 99 7.27 -15.84 -3.68
CA ILE A 99 8.33 -16.71 -3.15
C ILE A 99 7.75 -17.65 -2.09
N ARG A 100 6.91 -17.14 -1.19
CA ARG A 100 6.22 -17.93 -0.16
C ARG A 100 5.46 -19.11 -0.77
N ASP A 101 4.67 -18.85 -1.81
CA ASP A 101 3.89 -19.90 -2.48
C ASP A 101 4.80 -20.93 -3.18
N VAL A 102 5.90 -20.50 -3.81
CA VAL A 102 6.90 -21.42 -4.41
C VAL A 102 7.50 -22.35 -3.37
N ILE A 103 7.86 -21.83 -2.19
CA ILE A 103 8.40 -22.66 -1.11
C ILE A 103 7.34 -23.60 -0.55
N MET A 104 6.10 -23.13 -0.38
CA MET A 104 4.98 -23.99 0.04
C MET A 104 4.77 -25.16 -0.93
N ILE A 105 4.91 -24.93 -2.25
CA ILE A 105 4.85 -25.99 -3.26
C ILE A 105 6.00 -26.98 -3.09
N TRP A 106 7.23 -26.48 -2.87
CA TRP A 106 8.40 -27.34 -2.67
C TRP A 106 8.26 -28.25 -1.45
N HIS A 107 7.59 -27.79 -0.40
CA HIS A 107 7.34 -28.55 0.82
C HIS A 107 5.99 -29.29 0.84
N GLU A 108 5.41 -29.51 -0.34
CA GLU A 108 4.18 -30.31 -0.55
C GLU A 108 3.00 -29.86 0.33
N GLN A 109 2.91 -28.55 0.61
CA GLN A 109 1.80 -27.98 1.36
C GLN A 109 0.50 -28.04 0.55
N ARG A 110 -0.63 -27.95 1.25
CA ARG A 110 -1.94 -28.09 0.63
C ARG A 110 -2.24 -26.86 -0.26
N TRP A 111 -2.78 -27.09 -1.45
CA TRP A 111 -3.05 -26.05 -2.44
C TRP A 111 -3.96 -24.92 -1.92
N TYR A 112 -4.86 -25.20 -0.97
CA TYR A 112 -5.79 -24.19 -0.44
C TYR A 112 -5.15 -23.21 0.54
N SER A 113 -3.95 -23.50 1.08
CA SER A 113 -3.21 -22.56 1.93
C SER A 113 -2.33 -21.59 1.13
N MET A 114 -2.12 -21.85 -0.16
CA MET A 114 -1.36 -21.01 -1.08
C MET A 114 -2.25 -19.89 -1.61
N VAL A 115 -1.69 -18.70 -1.85
CA VAL A 115 -2.46 -17.53 -2.26
C VAL A 115 -2.78 -17.55 -3.76
N PHE A 116 -1.83 -17.93 -4.61
CA PHE A 116 -1.98 -17.92 -6.06
C PHE A 116 -2.58 -19.22 -6.63
N THR A 117 -2.47 -20.33 -5.90
CA THR A 117 -3.07 -21.61 -6.31
C THR A 117 -4.54 -21.73 -5.89
N ASN A 118 -4.91 -21.11 -4.77
CA ASN A 118 -6.29 -21.02 -4.33
C ASN A 118 -7.01 -19.91 -5.10
N ILE A 119 -7.96 -20.29 -5.97
CA ILE A 119 -8.65 -19.38 -6.90
C ILE A 119 -9.28 -18.17 -6.17
N PRO A 120 -10.10 -18.35 -5.10
CA PRO A 120 -10.61 -17.25 -4.31
C PRO A 120 -9.57 -16.22 -3.85
N SER A 121 -8.43 -16.67 -3.28
CA SER A 121 -7.40 -15.75 -2.80
C SER A 121 -6.64 -15.09 -3.95
N ALA A 122 -6.39 -15.82 -5.04
CA ALA A 122 -5.74 -15.27 -6.23
C ALA A 122 -6.58 -14.14 -6.84
N VAL A 123 -7.90 -14.35 -6.95
CA VAL A 123 -8.85 -13.32 -7.42
C VAL A 123 -8.88 -12.13 -6.47
N ALA A 124 -8.88 -12.35 -5.15
CA ALA A 124 -8.86 -11.27 -4.17
C ALA A 124 -7.57 -10.42 -4.29
N VAL A 125 -6.40 -11.06 -4.40
CA VAL A 125 -5.11 -10.36 -4.58
C VAL A 125 -5.10 -9.58 -5.88
N LEU A 126 -5.59 -10.16 -6.98
CA LEU A 126 -5.69 -9.48 -8.27
C LEU A 126 -6.63 -8.26 -8.18
N TYR A 127 -7.80 -8.41 -7.57
CA TYR A 127 -8.74 -7.31 -7.38
C TYR A 127 -8.13 -6.15 -6.58
N ILE A 128 -7.48 -6.45 -5.45
CA ILE A 128 -6.80 -5.45 -4.61
C ILE A 128 -5.67 -4.78 -5.40
N SER A 129 -4.86 -5.58 -6.12
CA SER A 129 -3.75 -5.07 -6.94
C SER A 129 -4.25 -4.09 -8.00
N CYS A 130 -5.29 -4.47 -8.74
CA CYS A 130 -5.88 -3.62 -9.78
C CYS A 130 -6.43 -2.33 -9.19
N TYR A 131 -7.20 -2.41 -8.12
CA TYR A 131 -7.77 -1.23 -7.46
C TYR A 131 -6.67 -0.27 -6.98
N LEU A 132 -5.68 -0.79 -6.25
CA LEU A 132 -4.57 0.00 -5.70
C LEU A 132 -3.76 0.68 -6.81
N LEU A 133 -3.35 -0.08 -7.83
CA LEU A 133 -2.56 0.45 -8.96
C LEU A 133 -3.36 1.49 -9.77
N MET A 134 -4.66 1.25 -10.00
CA MET A 134 -5.51 2.24 -10.68
C MET A 134 -5.61 3.54 -9.87
N THR A 135 -5.79 3.46 -8.55
CA THR A 135 -5.84 4.66 -7.70
C THR A 135 -4.50 5.40 -7.70
N LEU A 136 -3.37 4.69 -7.66
CA LEU A 136 -2.04 5.30 -7.75
C LEU A 136 -1.81 6.00 -9.09
N ILE A 137 -2.19 5.37 -10.20
CA ILE A 137 -2.08 5.96 -11.53
C ILE A 137 -2.98 7.20 -11.62
N ALA A 138 -4.21 7.12 -11.11
CA ALA A 138 -5.14 8.24 -11.09
C ALA A 138 -4.59 9.42 -10.27
N LEU A 139 -4.02 9.17 -9.08
CA LEU A 139 -3.38 10.19 -8.26
C LEU A 139 -2.14 10.79 -8.95
N SER A 140 -1.30 9.95 -9.54
CA SER A 140 -0.10 10.40 -10.25
C SER A 140 -0.45 11.28 -11.45
N ARG A 141 -1.48 10.90 -12.22
CA ARG A 141 -2.02 11.71 -13.32
C ARG A 141 -2.58 13.01 -12.79
N LEU A 142 -3.42 12.98 -11.76
CA LEU A 142 -4.01 14.16 -11.14
C LEU A 142 -2.95 15.18 -10.67
N PHE A 143 -1.86 14.71 -10.06
CA PHE A 143 -0.76 15.57 -9.62
C PHE A 143 0.13 16.05 -10.78
N SER A 144 -0.05 15.50 -11.99
CA SER A 144 0.66 15.89 -13.21
C SER A 144 -0.06 16.97 -13.99
N SER A 145 -1.39 16.90 -14.02
CA SER A 145 -2.24 17.74 -14.88
C SER A 145 -2.34 19.17 -14.40
N ASP A 146 -2.12 19.43 -13.11
CA ASP A 146 -2.27 20.75 -12.53
C ASP A 146 -0.92 21.47 -12.51
N PRO A 147 -0.69 22.50 -13.36
CA PRO A 147 0.30 23.51 -13.00
C PRO A 147 -0.13 24.06 -11.64
N LYS A 148 0.78 24.02 -10.65
CA LYS A 148 0.59 24.72 -9.36
C LYS A 148 -0.03 26.06 -9.71
N THR A 149 -1.25 26.31 -9.24
CA THR A 149 -1.90 27.59 -9.44
C THR A 149 -0.88 28.59 -8.95
N GLN A 150 -0.23 29.31 -9.87
CA GLN A 150 0.61 30.43 -9.49
C GLN A 150 -0.35 31.32 -8.74
N GLN A 151 -0.26 31.32 -7.40
CA GLN A 151 -0.84 32.36 -6.60
C GLN A 151 -0.30 33.62 -7.24
N GLY A 152 -1.18 34.36 -7.91
CA GLY A 152 -0.80 35.46 -8.75
C GLY A 152 0.09 36.38 -7.95
N THR A 153 1.38 36.34 -8.22
CA THR A 153 2.19 37.54 -8.13
C THR A 153 1.68 38.40 -9.26
N ASN A 154 0.53 39.03 -9.01
CA ASN A 154 0.09 40.22 -9.69
C ASN A 154 1.22 41.22 -9.44
N PHE A 155 2.22 41.19 -10.33
CA PHE A 155 3.03 42.35 -10.60
C PHE A 155 2.04 43.37 -11.15
N ALA A 156 1.37 44.07 -10.24
CA ALA A 156 0.73 45.33 -10.52
C ALA A 156 1.81 46.16 -11.20
N ARG A 157 1.63 46.36 -12.51
CA ARG A 157 2.41 47.30 -13.29
C ARG A 157 2.21 48.65 -12.61
N PHE A 158 3.19 49.10 -11.83
CA PHE A 158 3.19 50.46 -11.34
C PHE A 158 3.33 51.39 -12.54
N SER A 159 2.50 52.44 -12.53
CA SER A 159 2.29 53.44 -13.57
C SER A 159 3.55 54.22 -13.97
N ASN A 160 3.65 54.57 -15.25
CA ASN A 160 3.63 55.97 -15.71
C ASN A 160 3.26 56.03 -17.20
#